data_AF-G9YHZ2-F1
#
_entry.id   AF-G9YHZ2-F1
#
_cell.length_a   1.000
_cell.length_b   1.000
_cell.length_c   1.000
_cell.angle_alpha   90.00
_cell.angle_beta   90.00
_cell.angle_gamma   90.00
#
_symmetry.space_group_name_H-M   'P 1'
#
loop_
_entity.id
_entity.type
_entity.pdbx_description
1 polymer ?
#
loop_
_entity_poly.entity_id
_entity_poly.type
_entity_poly.pdbx_seq_one_letter_code
_entity_poly.pdbx_strand_id
1 'polypeptide(L)'
;MAKECGFMNRIYKVVWSKVKHAYVVTSELAKSHTKSASGKAAKAVLATAVGIGFLMGGYAADAADTATGSGNGVAYGTGSNAPKAENVAVGKGATIKYSNGASNATGDVAVGSGAVIDNYASQGGSIAIGKNAKINNMTGKQESLFALGQTTYHSGNLLGTLQIPDNPENVAGSIAIGDNTYARTGSVMIGSHNYRGNIGDQSVDTSDTSKYGININATTLGTNSFNQGAFSTVNGAYSIISGKYDGGGFSSYAGQNFGATITGSLNSIESATASSRYSGVANSIVGTANRAFNSNGSLIFGAGNEITNSVTSINAPSSGGASAKDLADTLRSAVRNSESGGATLAIGGGNKADYTQKTSIIGVNNTVTGTGNRPSTYNFITGFKNDVENVEHVSVIGSNNIIKGSATDPVKNVVVVGDNRTVNEHADGTVVIGSHDAATARSYNTTNAANMVLIGTNANVQHSGGVQQWSGGHVAIGNNSYIENYVNQGGSIAVGQNSHVQNMTGSTEATFIMNQYETKTETDTGGNTIQIATDVQKMSGGIAIGENAYARRQPDAWYPQIYRPNRGYYGRHFRR
;
A
#
# COMPACT_ATOMS: atom_id res chain seq x y z
N MET A 1 16.46 -52.42 -52.06
CA MET A 1 16.00 -53.78 -51.67
C MET A 1 15.14 -53.61 -50.43
N ALA A 2 13.82 -53.52 -50.60
CA ALA A 2 12.88 -54.64 -50.60
C ALA A 2 12.78 -55.34 -49.22
N LYS A 3 11.65 -55.05 -48.54
CA LYS A 3 10.88 -55.85 -47.57
C LYS A 3 11.65 -56.77 -46.60
N GLU A 4 11.46 -56.52 -45.31
CA GLU A 4 10.84 -57.53 -44.45
C GLU A 4 10.01 -56.86 -43.33
N CYS A 5 8.71 -57.10 -43.37
CA CYS A 5 7.74 -56.63 -42.39
C CYS A 5 7.59 -57.75 -41.35
N GLY A 6 8.23 -57.61 -40.20
CA GLY A 6 8.02 -58.51 -39.06
C GLY A 6 6.71 -58.16 -38.35
N PHE A 7 5.59 -58.72 -38.80
CA PHE A 7 4.35 -58.69 -38.03
C PHE A 7 4.52 -59.49 -36.74
N MET A 8 4.71 -58.79 -35.60
CA MET A 8 4.52 -59.40 -34.28
C MET A 8 3.03 -59.63 -34.05
N ASN A 9 2.62 -60.90 -34.05
CA ASN A 9 1.27 -61.32 -33.69
C ASN A 9 0.98 -60.91 -32.24
N ARG A 10 0.17 -59.86 -32.03
CA ARG A 10 -0.32 -59.45 -30.71
C ARG A 10 -1.77 -59.91 -30.58
N ILE A 11 -2.01 -60.82 -29.65
CA ILE A 11 -3.38 -61.17 -29.25
C ILE A 11 -3.83 -60.12 -28.24
N TYR A 12 -4.90 -59.40 -28.56
CA TYR A 12 -5.52 -58.43 -27.68
C TYR A 12 -6.76 -59.04 -27.04
N LYS A 13 -6.83 -59.02 -25.71
CA LYS A 13 -8.02 -59.47 -24.98
C LYS A 13 -8.69 -58.25 -24.35
N VAL A 14 -9.99 -58.11 -24.56
CA VAL A 14 -10.79 -57.07 -23.92
C VAL A 14 -11.39 -57.64 -22.63
N VAL A 15 -11.13 -56.98 -21.51
CA VAL A 15 -11.57 -57.44 -20.18
C VAL A 15 -12.34 -56.32 -19.49
N TRP A 16 -13.49 -56.63 -18.91
CA TRP A 16 -14.25 -55.69 -18.08
C TRP A 16 -13.52 -55.43 -16.76
N SER A 17 -13.10 -54.18 -16.51
CA SER A 17 -12.52 -53.78 -15.23
C SER A 17 -13.62 -53.36 -14.27
N LYS A 18 -13.80 -54.15 -13.19
CA LYS A 18 -14.72 -53.80 -12.10
C LYS A 18 -14.31 -52.54 -11.34
N VAL A 19 -13.02 -52.19 -11.32
CA VAL A 19 -12.50 -51.00 -10.64
C VAL A 19 -12.77 -49.74 -11.45
N LYS A 20 -12.70 -49.83 -12.79
CA LYS A 20 -12.89 -48.68 -13.68
C LYS A 20 -14.27 -48.60 -14.33
N HIS A 21 -15.15 -49.58 -14.09
CA HIS A 21 -16.45 -49.75 -14.75
C HIS A 21 -16.37 -49.58 -16.28
N ALA A 22 -15.32 -50.14 -16.91
CA ALA A 22 -15.07 -50.01 -18.34
C ALA A 22 -14.33 -51.24 -18.90
N TYR A 23 -14.50 -51.49 -20.19
CA TYR A 23 -13.73 -52.49 -20.93
C TYR A 23 -12.32 -51.98 -21.23
N VAL A 24 -11.29 -52.76 -20.88
CA VAL A 24 -9.88 -52.41 -21.06
C VAL A 24 -9.21 -53.47 -21.92
N VAL A 25 -8.40 -53.04 -22.88
CA VAL A 25 -7.66 -53.96 -23.76
C VAL A 25 -6.29 -54.25 -23.16
N THR A 26 -5.98 -55.52 -22.93
CA THR A 26 -4.65 -55.96 -22.50
C THR A 26 -3.99 -56.75 -23.63
N SER A 27 -2.68 -56.54 -23.83
CA SER A 27 -1.85 -57.34 -24.74
C SER A 27 -0.86 -58.14 -23.93
N GLU A 28 -0.83 -59.46 -24.12
CA GLU A 28 0.19 -60.33 -23.54
C GLU A 28 1.22 -60.68 -24.62
N LEU A 29 2.50 -60.43 -24.35
CA LEU A 29 3.59 -60.92 -25.20
C LEU A 29 3.79 -62.40 -24.92
N ALA A 30 3.27 -63.27 -25.79
CA ALA A 30 3.44 -64.71 -25.65
C ALA A 30 4.94 -65.08 -25.68
N LYS A 31 5.40 -65.72 -24.60
CA LYS A 31 6.78 -66.20 -24.42
C LYS A 31 7.02 -67.38 -25.39
N SER A 32 7.99 -67.26 -26.28
CA SER A 32 8.39 -68.33 -27.21
C SER A 32 8.86 -69.57 -26.44
N HIS A 33 8.30 -70.74 -26.76
CA HIS A 33 8.81 -72.03 -26.29
C HIS A 33 10.18 -72.32 -26.92
N THR A 34 11.21 -72.51 -26.10
CA THR A 34 12.49 -73.10 -26.54
C THR A 34 12.69 -74.46 -25.87
N LYS A 35 13.12 -75.45 -26.67
CA LYS A 35 13.39 -76.82 -26.26
C LYS A 35 14.67 -76.91 -25.42
N SER A 36 14.65 -77.81 -24.45
CA SER A 36 15.72 -78.14 -23.51
C SER A 36 16.94 -78.80 -24.18
N ALA A 37 18.14 -78.43 -23.75
CA ALA A 37 19.36 -79.23 -23.88
C ALA A 37 20.27 -79.02 -22.65
N SER A 38 20.93 -80.10 -22.26
CA SER A 38 21.53 -80.41 -20.96
C SER A 38 22.98 -79.97 -20.76
N GLY A 39 23.37 -79.72 -19.49
CA GLY A 39 24.52 -80.41 -18.88
C GLY A 39 25.80 -79.61 -18.54
N LYS A 40 26.08 -79.51 -17.22
CA LYS A 40 27.39 -79.42 -16.50
C LYS A 40 28.30 -78.20 -16.80
N ALA A 41 29.15 -77.65 -15.92
CA ALA A 41 29.41 -77.63 -14.48
C ALA A 41 30.63 -76.69 -14.27
N ALA A 42 30.74 -76.09 -13.09
CA ALA A 42 31.97 -75.64 -12.40
C ALA A 42 32.68 -74.31 -12.75
N LYS A 43 32.60 -73.40 -11.76
CA LYS A 43 33.64 -72.59 -11.07
C LYS A 43 34.67 -71.73 -11.84
N ALA A 44 34.53 -70.42 -11.56
CA ALA A 44 35.55 -69.45 -11.11
C ALA A 44 36.80 -69.17 -11.96
N VAL A 45 36.97 -67.90 -12.38
CA VAL A 45 38.06 -66.96 -11.99
C VAL A 45 37.78 -65.59 -12.59
N LEU A 46 37.95 -64.56 -11.75
CA LEU A 46 37.84 -63.13 -12.02
C LEU A 46 39.18 -62.59 -12.56
N ALA A 47 39.18 -61.87 -13.69
CA ALA A 47 39.99 -60.65 -13.94
C ALA A 47 39.97 -60.22 -15.42
N THR A 48 39.17 -59.17 -15.70
CA THR A 48 39.43 -58.01 -16.59
C THR A 48 40.09 -58.19 -17.96
N ALA A 49 39.34 -57.91 -19.04
CA ALA A 49 39.44 -56.64 -19.79
C ALA A 49 38.57 -56.62 -21.07
N VAL A 50 37.66 -55.63 -21.11
CA VAL A 50 37.23 -54.81 -22.26
C VAL A 50 36.64 -55.50 -23.50
N GLY A 51 35.34 -55.28 -23.72
CA GLY A 51 34.77 -55.38 -25.07
C GLY A 51 33.26 -55.52 -25.13
N ILE A 52 32.56 -54.38 -25.21
CA ILE A 52 31.23 -54.23 -25.83
C ILE A 52 30.04 -54.78 -25.02
N GLY A 53 29.47 -53.94 -24.16
CA GLY A 53 28.16 -54.12 -23.55
C GLY A 53 27.33 -52.85 -23.71
N PHE A 54 26.78 -52.64 -24.90
CA PHE A 54 25.84 -51.55 -25.20
C PHE A 54 24.55 -51.78 -24.38
N LEU A 55 24.29 -50.86 -23.45
CA LEU A 55 22.99 -50.25 -23.22
C LEU A 55 21.78 -51.18 -23.06
N MET A 56 21.61 -51.72 -21.86
CA MET A 56 20.28 -51.87 -21.26
C MET A 56 20.34 -51.31 -19.85
N GLY A 57 20.10 -50.00 -19.75
CA GLY A 57 20.01 -49.28 -18.49
C GLY A 57 18.98 -49.96 -17.60
N GLY A 58 19.45 -50.57 -16.51
CA GLY A 58 18.61 -50.88 -15.38
C GLY A 58 18.04 -49.58 -14.85
N TYR A 59 16.73 -49.41 -14.97
CA TYR A 59 16.01 -48.49 -14.10
C TYR A 59 16.13 -49.07 -12.70
N ALA A 60 17.19 -48.69 -11.97
CA ALA A 60 17.14 -48.77 -10.52
C ALA A 60 16.03 -47.82 -10.11
N ALA A 61 14.85 -48.38 -9.82
CA ALA A 61 13.88 -47.66 -9.02
C ALA A 61 14.59 -47.43 -7.69
N ASP A 62 15.08 -46.21 -7.46
CA ASP A 62 15.68 -45.83 -6.18
C ASP A 62 14.69 -46.21 -5.08
N ALA A 63 15.09 -47.17 -4.24
CA ALA A 63 14.29 -47.59 -3.10
C ALA A 63 14.10 -46.38 -2.17
N ALA A 64 12.95 -46.31 -1.48
CA ALA A 64 12.76 -45.32 -0.43
C ALA A 64 13.90 -45.42 0.60
N ASP A 65 14.42 -44.28 1.06
CA ASP A 65 15.44 -44.23 2.11
C ASP A 65 14.82 -44.65 3.45
N THR A 66 14.89 -45.95 3.74
CA THR A 66 14.36 -46.56 4.98
C THR A 66 15.44 -46.75 6.05
N ALA A 67 16.60 -46.09 5.92
CA ALA A 67 17.65 -46.20 6.93
C ALA A 67 17.13 -45.72 8.29
N THR A 68 17.37 -46.46 9.36
CA THR A 68 17.03 -45.99 10.71
C THR A 68 17.95 -44.83 11.10
N GLY A 69 17.38 -43.75 11.59
CA GLY A 69 18.13 -42.61 12.13
C GLY A 69 18.59 -42.81 13.56
N SER A 70 19.01 -41.70 14.19
CA SER A 70 19.49 -41.66 15.57
C SER A 70 18.43 -41.16 16.56
N GLY A 71 18.61 -41.47 17.84
CA GLY A 71 17.80 -40.96 18.95
C GLY A 71 16.75 -41.96 19.46
N ASN A 72 15.97 -41.54 20.46
CA ASN A 72 15.03 -42.38 21.18
C ASN A 72 13.62 -42.43 20.54
N GLY A 73 13.29 -41.49 19.66
CA GLY A 73 12.00 -41.39 18.99
C GLY A 73 11.93 -42.12 17.65
N VAL A 74 10.91 -41.79 16.84
CA VAL A 74 10.77 -42.34 15.48
C VAL A 74 11.73 -41.60 14.54
N ALA A 75 12.82 -42.26 14.13
CA ALA A 75 13.79 -41.70 13.18
C ALA A 75 13.95 -42.60 11.93
N TYR A 76 13.52 -42.11 10.76
CA TYR A 76 13.65 -42.82 9.48
C TYR A 76 14.23 -41.92 8.38
N GLY A 77 15.16 -42.44 7.59
CA GLY A 77 15.93 -41.74 6.56
C GLY A 77 17.37 -41.50 7.01
N THR A 78 18.30 -41.54 6.05
CA THR A 78 19.74 -41.38 6.30
C THR A 78 20.03 -40.04 6.97
N GLY A 79 20.68 -40.08 8.13
CA GLY A 79 21.02 -38.88 8.91
C GLY A 79 19.84 -38.22 9.63
N SER A 80 18.69 -38.91 9.75
CA SER A 80 17.58 -38.43 10.58
C SER A 80 17.91 -38.53 12.08
N ASN A 81 17.33 -37.64 12.91
CA ASN A 81 17.57 -37.61 14.36
C ASN A 81 16.32 -37.18 15.16
N ALA A 82 15.81 -38.09 16.00
CA ALA A 82 14.69 -37.86 16.93
C ALA A 82 15.14 -38.14 18.38
N PRO A 83 15.67 -37.14 19.11
CA PRO A 83 16.40 -37.38 20.36
C PRO A 83 15.54 -37.80 21.56
N LYS A 84 14.23 -37.50 21.56
CA LYS A 84 13.28 -37.85 22.63
C LYS A 84 12.23 -38.84 22.13
N ALA A 85 11.66 -39.65 23.02
CA ALA A 85 10.79 -40.78 22.66
C ALA A 85 9.52 -40.36 21.90
N GLU A 86 8.99 -39.18 22.22
CA GLU A 86 7.76 -38.63 21.63
C GLU A 86 8.01 -37.92 20.29
N ASN A 87 9.26 -37.82 19.84
CA ASN A 87 9.63 -37.10 18.63
C ASN A 87 9.50 -37.98 17.38
N VAL A 88 9.23 -37.32 16.25
CA VAL A 88 9.16 -37.96 14.93
C VAL A 88 10.06 -37.19 13.96
N ALA A 89 11.07 -37.87 13.40
CA ALA A 89 11.97 -37.35 12.38
C ALA A 89 12.00 -38.30 11.16
N VAL A 90 11.36 -37.92 10.04
CA VAL A 90 11.23 -38.78 8.86
C VAL A 90 11.71 -38.06 7.61
N GLY A 91 12.75 -38.59 6.95
CA GLY A 91 13.35 -38.06 5.73
C GLY A 91 14.87 -37.92 5.86
N LYS A 92 15.57 -37.92 4.71
CA LYS A 92 17.03 -37.72 4.67
C LYS A 92 17.42 -36.41 5.35
N GLY A 93 18.21 -36.49 6.42
CA GLY A 93 18.65 -35.33 7.21
C GLY A 93 17.57 -34.64 8.05
N ALA A 94 16.38 -35.23 8.22
CA ALA A 94 15.34 -34.68 9.08
C ALA A 94 15.83 -34.68 10.55
N THR A 95 15.98 -33.52 11.17
CA THR A 95 16.70 -33.39 12.45
C THR A 95 15.93 -32.55 13.45
N ILE A 96 15.79 -33.06 14.67
CA ILE A 96 15.32 -32.30 15.83
C ILE A 96 16.50 -32.10 16.80
N LYS A 97 16.68 -30.87 17.30
CA LYS A 97 17.72 -30.52 18.26
C LYS A 97 17.13 -29.88 19.52
N TYR A 98 17.72 -30.21 20.67
CA TYR A 98 17.45 -29.58 21.96
C TYR A 98 18.78 -29.09 22.53
N SER A 99 18.79 -27.85 23.02
CA SER A 99 19.97 -27.20 23.60
C SER A 99 19.61 -26.48 24.91
N ASN A 100 20.64 -26.14 25.69
CA ASN A 100 20.65 -25.22 26.83
C ASN A 100 19.54 -25.40 27.90
N GLY A 101 19.18 -26.63 28.26
CA GLY A 101 18.29 -26.85 29.40
C GLY A 101 18.00 -28.32 29.68
N ALA A 102 17.66 -28.64 30.93
CA ALA A 102 16.88 -29.83 31.25
C ALA A 102 15.43 -29.52 30.83
N SER A 103 14.79 -30.40 30.07
CA SER A 103 13.44 -30.10 29.57
C SER A 103 12.59 -31.33 29.46
N ASN A 104 11.39 -31.20 30.02
CA ASN A 104 10.28 -32.12 29.86
C ASN A 104 9.52 -31.89 28.54
N ALA A 105 9.87 -30.86 27.76
CA ALA A 105 9.21 -30.58 26.51
C ALA A 105 9.64 -31.56 25.41
N THR A 106 8.68 -32.18 24.76
CA THR A 106 8.87 -33.21 23.74
C THR A 106 7.83 -33.03 22.63
N GLY A 107 7.66 -34.02 21.75
CA GLY A 107 6.56 -34.05 20.79
C GLY A 107 6.81 -33.26 19.51
N ASP A 108 8.07 -33.03 19.15
CA ASP A 108 8.42 -32.39 17.88
C ASP A 108 8.24 -33.34 16.69
N VAL A 109 7.77 -32.81 15.56
CA VAL A 109 7.53 -33.55 14.32
C VAL A 109 8.28 -32.89 13.16
N ALA A 110 9.36 -33.52 12.68
CA ALA A 110 10.13 -33.11 11.52
C ALA A 110 9.97 -34.14 10.38
N VAL A 111 9.28 -33.79 9.29
CA VAL A 111 9.04 -34.71 8.17
C VAL A 111 9.42 -34.06 6.85
N GLY A 112 10.36 -34.65 6.12
CA GLY A 112 10.84 -34.17 4.83
C GLY A 112 12.37 -34.13 4.76
N SER A 113 12.91 -34.18 3.55
CA SER A 113 14.36 -34.09 3.36
C SER A 113 14.87 -32.74 3.87
N GLY A 114 15.84 -32.76 4.80
CA GLY A 114 16.42 -31.56 5.39
C GLY A 114 15.46 -30.74 6.26
N ALA A 115 14.34 -31.32 6.72
CA ALA A 115 13.48 -30.67 7.70
C ALA A 115 14.23 -30.52 9.04
N VAL A 116 14.16 -29.35 9.69
CA VAL A 116 14.90 -29.07 10.92
C VAL A 116 14.00 -28.38 11.94
N ILE A 117 14.03 -28.87 13.18
CA ILE A 117 13.50 -28.16 14.35
C ILE A 117 14.65 -27.95 15.32
N ASP A 118 15.02 -26.68 15.56
CA ASP A 118 16.05 -26.30 16.51
C ASP A 118 15.41 -25.63 17.73
N ASN A 119 15.40 -26.34 18.86
CA ASN A 119 14.98 -25.84 20.17
C ASN A 119 16.19 -25.34 20.97
N TYR A 120 16.41 -24.03 20.94
CA TYR A 120 17.63 -23.43 21.53
C TYR A 120 17.66 -23.46 23.05
N ALA A 121 16.50 -23.55 23.70
CA ALA A 121 16.35 -23.72 25.15
C ALA A 121 15.40 -24.88 25.49
N SER A 122 15.31 -25.86 24.58
CA SER A 122 14.52 -27.07 24.77
C SER A 122 13.00 -26.85 24.93
N GLN A 123 12.40 -26.00 24.10
CA GLN A 123 10.98 -25.62 24.16
C GLN A 123 9.98 -26.68 23.64
N GLY A 124 10.35 -27.49 22.64
CA GLY A 124 9.54 -28.60 22.12
C GLY A 124 8.25 -28.20 21.38
N GLY A 125 7.37 -29.17 21.13
CA GLY A 125 5.99 -28.97 20.65
C GLY A 125 5.82 -28.35 19.24
N SER A 126 6.79 -28.52 18.34
CA SER A 126 6.81 -27.88 17.02
C SER A 126 6.64 -28.86 15.84
N ILE A 127 6.19 -28.34 14.70
CA ILE A 127 5.87 -29.15 13.50
C ILE A 127 6.54 -28.57 12.26
N ALA A 128 7.56 -29.24 11.73
CA ALA A 128 8.23 -28.94 10.48
C ALA A 128 7.95 -30.03 9.44
N ILE A 129 7.18 -29.73 8.40
CA ILE A 129 6.82 -30.71 7.36
C ILE A 129 7.10 -30.14 5.97
N GLY A 130 7.94 -30.78 5.18
CA GLY A 130 8.30 -30.35 3.83
C GLY A 130 9.81 -30.38 3.60
N LYS A 131 10.23 -30.28 2.33
CA LYS A 131 11.65 -30.23 2.01
C LYS A 131 12.24 -28.92 2.54
N ASN A 132 13.32 -29.02 3.32
CA ASN A 132 13.97 -27.86 3.94
C ASN A 132 13.03 -26.98 4.80
N ALA A 133 11.95 -27.54 5.36
CA ALA A 133 11.14 -26.83 6.35
C ALA A 133 11.96 -26.62 7.63
N LYS A 134 12.10 -25.38 8.11
CA LYS A 134 12.97 -25.03 9.23
C LYS A 134 12.19 -24.32 10.33
N ILE A 135 12.43 -24.74 11.57
CA ILE A 135 11.92 -24.08 12.76
C ILE A 135 13.10 -23.74 13.66
N ASN A 136 13.13 -22.48 14.09
CA ASN A 136 14.06 -22.02 15.12
C ASN A 136 13.26 -21.47 16.30
N ASN A 137 13.08 -22.31 17.32
CA ASN A 137 12.57 -21.86 18.61
C ASN A 137 13.73 -21.21 19.35
N MET A 138 13.92 -19.92 19.09
CA MET A 138 15.00 -19.09 19.61
C MET A 138 14.77 -18.69 21.07
N THR A 139 15.79 -18.09 21.66
CA THR A 139 15.84 -17.76 23.09
C THR A 139 16.59 -16.43 23.28
N GLY A 140 16.06 -15.38 22.66
CA GLY A 140 16.63 -14.03 22.65
C GLY A 140 15.74 -13.01 23.34
N LYS A 141 16.07 -11.73 23.15
CA LYS A 141 15.31 -10.63 23.77
C LYS A 141 13.85 -10.55 23.30
N GLN A 142 13.55 -10.82 22.03
CA GLN A 142 12.15 -10.79 21.57
C GLN A 142 11.33 -11.84 22.30
N GLU A 143 11.82 -13.07 22.42
CA GLU A 143 11.12 -14.15 23.14
C GLU A 143 10.90 -13.80 24.61
N SER A 144 11.92 -13.27 25.30
CA SER A 144 11.78 -12.89 26.71
C SER A 144 10.82 -11.71 26.91
N LEU A 145 10.83 -10.73 26.00
CA LEU A 145 9.96 -9.56 26.10
C LEU A 145 8.49 -9.89 25.84
N PHE A 146 8.20 -10.92 25.06
CA PHE A 146 6.85 -11.33 24.67
C PHE A 146 6.47 -12.71 25.22
N ALA A 147 6.93 -13.03 26.43
CA ALA A 147 6.58 -14.27 27.14
C ALA A 147 5.13 -14.31 27.64
N LEU A 148 4.44 -13.16 27.69
CA LEU A 148 3.02 -13.02 28.08
C LEU A 148 2.69 -13.70 29.43
N GLY A 149 3.61 -13.62 30.38
CA GLY A 149 3.48 -14.20 31.72
C GLY A 149 3.53 -15.73 31.78
N GLN A 150 3.83 -16.43 30.69
CA GLN A 150 3.84 -17.90 30.65
C GLN A 150 5.10 -18.53 31.27
N THR A 151 6.20 -17.79 31.26
CA THR A 151 7.44 -18.17 31.94
C THR A 151 8.31 -16.93 32.16
N THR A 152 9.23 -17.01 33.13
CA THR A 152 10.29 -16.04 33.36
C THR A 152 11.54 -16.44 32.58
N TYR A 153 12.38 -15.45 32.27
CA TYR A 153 13.64 -15.65 31.56
C TYR A 153 14.79 -15.15 32.41
N HIS A 154 15.90 -15.89 32.40
CA HIS A 154 17.16 -15.47 33.00
C HIS A 154 18.26 -15.38 31.94
N SER A 155 19.28 -14.56 32.21
CA SER A 155 20.36 -14.33 31.27
C SER A 155 21.24 -15.58 31.12
N GLY A 156 21.34 -16.10 29.90
CA GLY A 156 22.24 -17.22 29.56
C GLY A 156 23.66 -16.79 29.21
N ASN A 157 23.92 -15.48 29.10
CA ASN A 157 25.26 -14.94 28.88
C ASN A 157 25.44 -13.57 29.58
N LEU A 158 26.68 -13.06 29.60
CA LEU A 158 27.00 -11.80 30.28
C LEU A 158 26.32 -10.57 29.65
N LEU A 159 26.03 -10.61 28.35
CA LEU A 159 25.48 -9.47 27.59
C LEU A 159 23.94 -9.44 27.54
N GLY A 160 23.25 -10.41 28.16
CA GLY A 160 21.79 -10.49 28.15
C GLY A 160 21.18 -10.67 26.75
N THR A 161 21.95 -11.14 25.77
CA THR A 161 21.45 -11.41 24.42
C THR A 161 20.92 -12.83 24.27
N LEU A 162 21.38 -13.75 25.11
CA LEU A 162 20.83 -15.09 25.29
C LEU A 162 19.94 -15.06 26.54
N GLN A 163 18.66 -15.39 26.40
CA GLN A 163 17.67 -15.39 27.47
C GLN A 163 17.10 -16.78 27.56
N ILE A 164 17.30 -17.50 28.67
CA ILE A 164 16.83 -18.89 28.85
C ILE A 164 15.53 -18.87 29.68
N PRO A 165 14.44 -19.50 29.22
CA PRO A 165 13.19 -19.63 29.98
C PRO A 165 13.35 -20.61 31.15
N ASP A 166 12.72 -20.30 32.27
CA ASP A 166 12.68 -21.18 33.45
C ASP A 166 11.75 -22.40 33.23
N ASN A 167 10.70 -22.23 32.41
CA ASN A 167 9.78 -23.28 31.96
C ASN A 167 9.73 -23.32 30.44
N PRO A 168 10.70 -23.99 29.78
CA PRO A 168 10.74 -24.10 28.31
C PRO A 168 9.45 -24.64 27.68
N GLU A 169 8.77 -25.57 28.36
CA GLU A 169 7.51 -26.19 27.92
C GLU A 169 6.34 -25.21 27.78
N ASN A 170 6.42 -24.03 28.40
CA ASN A 170 5.41 -22.99 28.31
C ASN A 170 5.68 -21.99 27.16
N VAL A 171 6.81 -22.13 26.46
CA VAL A 171 7.13 -21.30 25.30
C VAL A 171 6.43 -21.86 24.07
N ALA A 172 5.72 -21.01 23.33
CA ALA A 172 4.97 -21.44 22.16
C ALA A 172 5.87 -22.07 21.09
N GLY A 173 5.52 -23.31 20.70
CA GLY A 173 6.10 -24.00 19.55
C GLY A 173 5.71 -23.33 18.23
N SER A 174 6.37 -23.73 17.15
CA SER A 174 6.19 -23.15 15.82
C SER A 174 5.68 -24.19 14.82
N ILE A 175 5.12 -23.73 13.70
CA ILE A 175 4.64 -24.59 12.61
C ILE A 175 5.24 -24.10 11.29
N ALA A 176 5.93 -24.98 10.56
CA ALA A 176 6.49 -24.73 9.24
C ALA A 176 6.08 -25.88 8.30
N ILE A 177 5.16 -25.63 7.37
CA ILE A 177 4.62 -26.66 6.47
C ILE A 177 4.74 -26.25 5.01
N GLY A 178 5.51 -26.99 4.23
CA GLY A 178 5.80 -26.78 2.81
C GLY A 178 7.28 -26.58 2.54
N ASP A 179 7.64 -26.53 1.27
CA ASP A 179 9.04 -26.45 0.84
C ASP A 179 9.68 -25.11 1.20
N ASN A 180 10.89 -25.17 1.77
CA ASN A 180 11.69 -24.02 2.22
C ASN A 180 10.93 -23.05 3.13
N THR A 181 10.03 -23.56 3.97
CA THR A 181 9.36 -22.75 5.00
C THR A 181 10.30 -22.46 6.16
N TYR A 182 10.06 -21.34 6.83
CA TYR A 182 10.77 -20.95 8.04
C TYR A 182 9.81 -20.38 9.07
N ALA A 183 9.85 -20.88 10.30
CA ALA A 183 9.12 -20.29 11.41
C ALA A 183 10.02 -20.12 12.64
N ARG A 184 10.03 -18.91 13.20
CA ARG A 184 10.62 -18.60 14.50
C ARG A 184 9.59 -18.82 15.61
N THR A 185 10.04 -19.00 16.84
CA THR A 185 9.24 -19.11 18.08
C THR A 185 7.81 -18.54 17.98
N GLY A 186 6.81 -19.39 18.20
CA GLY A 186 5.39 -19.06 18.17
C GLY A 186 4.80 -18.72 16.79
N SER A 187 5.59 -18.81 15.71
CA SER A 187 5.14 -18.44 14.37
C SER A 187 4.63 -19.63 13.57
N VAL A 188 3.82 -19.32 12.56
CA VAL A 188 3.25 -20.27 11.61
C VAL A 188 3.61 -19.85 10.19
N MET A 189 4.21 -20.74 9.42
CA MET A 189 4.42 -20.58 7.98
C MET A 189 3.92 -21.81 7.22
N ILE A 190 2.90 -21.64 6.38
CA ILE A 190 2.30 -22.72 5.60
C ILE A 190 2.25 -22.30 4.13
N GLY A 191 2.87 -23.10 3.27
CA GLY A 191 2.90 -22.91 1.83
C GLY A 191 4.25 -23.30 1.22
N SER A 192 4.29 -23.42 -0.11
CA SER A 192 5.54 -23.70 -0.83
C SER A 192 6.29 -22.41 -1.14
N HIS A 193 7.59 -22.37 -0.86
CA HIS A 193 8.44 -21.20 -1.05
C HIS A 193 9.60 -21.54 -1.98
N ASN A 194 9.46 -21.25 -3.27
CA ASN A 194 10.45 -21.51 -4.33
C ASN A 194 10.72 -20.28 -5.20
N TYR A 195 10.32 -19.08 -4.74
CA TYR A 195 10.45 -17.84 -5.50
C TYR A 195 11.84 -17.22 -5.42
N ARG A 196 12.38 -16.74 -6.55
CA ARG A 196 13.62 -15.95 -6.65
C ARG A 196 13.33 -14.71 -7.47
N GLY A 197 13.47 -13.52 -6.88
CA GLY A 197 13.17 -12.26 -7.56
C GLY A 197 12.61 -11.20 -6.62
N ASN A 198 12.04 -10.14 -7.20
CA ASN A 198 11.54 -8.98 -6.47
C ASN A 198 10.09 -9.17 -6.04
N ILE A 199 9.80 -8.87 -4.78
CA ILE A 199 8.45 -8.80 -4.24
C ILE A 199 8.37 -7.61 -3.28
N GLY A 200 7.41 -6.72 -3.51
CA GLY A 200 7.38 -5.40 -2.85
C GLY A 200 8.67 -4.63 -3.10
N ASP A 201 9.30 -4.16 -2.02
CA ASP A 201 10.55 -3.38 -2.03
C ASP A 201 11.80 -4.22 -1.72
N GLN A 202 11.73 -5.56 -1.81
CA GLN A 202 12.84 -6.45 -1.47
C GLN A 202 13.04 -7.56 -2.52
N SER A 203 14.31 -7.92 -2.76
CA SER A 203 14.67 -9.13 -3.50
C SER A 203 14.71 -10.33 -2.56
N VAL A 204 14.01 -11.40 -2.94
CA VAL A 204 13.86 -12.62 -2.16
C VAL A 204 14.61 -13.79 -2.79
N ASP A 205 15.32 -14.53 -1.93
CA ASP A 205 15.87 -15.85 -2.22
C ASP A 205 15.47 -16.87 -1.15
N THR A 206 14.52 -17.79 -1.45
CA THR A 206 14.06 -18.79 -0.47
C THR A 206 15.06 -19.92 -0.19
N SER A 207 16.31 -19.84 -0.67
CA SER A 207 17.39 -20.69 -0.12
C SER A 207 17.68 -20.31 1.34
N ASP A 208 17.35 -19.08 1.73
CA ASP A 208 17.46 -18.54 3.07
C ASP A 208 16.18 -17.79 3.49
N THR A 209 15.07 -18.52 3.58
CA THR A 209 13.76 -17.98 4.00
C THR A 209 13.79 -17.35 5.41
N SER A 210 14.80 -17.67 6.22
CA SER A 210 14.95 -17.13 7.58
C SER A 210 15.06 -15.60 7.61
N LYS A 211 15.66 -15.00 6.57
CA LYS A 211 15.78 -13.55 6.39
C LYS A 211 14.45 -12.82 6.22
N TYR A 212 13.39 -13.54 5.89
CA TYR A 212 12.07 -12.98 5.58
C TYR A 212 10.97 -13.47 6.53
N GLY A 213 11.36 -14.15 7.62
CA GLY A 213 10.46 -14.70 8.63
C GLY A 213 11.03 -14.62 10.05
N ILE A 214 11.94 -13.67 10.32
CA ILE A 214 12.78 -13.64 11.53
C ILE A 214 12.08 -13.12 12.80
N ASN A 215 10.81 -12.71 12.72
CA ASN A 215 10.03 -12.22 13.85
C ASN A 215 9.26 -13.36 14.55
N ILE A 216 8.88 -13.13 15.80
CA ILE A 216 8.08 -14.07 16.61
C ILE A 216 6.57 -13.89 16.35
N ASN A 217 5.79 -14.93 16.70
CA ASN A 217 4.32 -14.89 16.67
C ASN A 217 3.73 -14.39 15.34
N ALA A 218 4.43 -14.60 14.23
CA ALA A 218 3.99 -14.19 12.90
C ALA A 218 3.20 -15.33 12.25
N THR A 219 2.16 -15.00 11.48
CA THR A 219 1.40 -15.98 10.69
C THR A 219 1.60 -15.70 9.21
N THR A 220 1.98 -16.71 8.45
CA THR A 220 2.13 -16.67 6.99
C THR A 220 1.45 -17.88 6.38
N LEU A 221 0.35 -17.66 5.68
CA LEU A 221 -0.39 -18.69 4.94
C LEU A 221 -0.42 -18.28 3.47
N GLY A 222 0.35 -18.97 2.63
CA GLY A 222 0.42 -18.64 1.21
C GLY A 222 1.63 -19.21 0.50
N THR A 223 1.52 -19.37 -0.80
CA THR A 223 2.65 -19.74 -1.66
C THR A 223 3.51 -18.52 -1.92
N ASN A 224 4.83 -18.65 -1.72
CA ASN A 224 5.81 -17.58 -1.95
C ASN A 224 5.46 -16.26 -1.24
N SER A 225 5.03 -16.35 0.02
CA SER A 225 4.65 -15.19 0.82
C SER A 225 5.58 -15.04 2.02
N PHE A 226 5.80 -13.80 2.45
CA PHE A 226 6.85 -13.50 3.43
C PHE A 226 6.36 -12.49 4.47
N ASN A 227 6.86 -12.64 5.69
CA ASN A 227 6.36 -11.86 6.81
C ASN A 227 7.46 -11.46 7.80
N GLN A 228 7.79 -10.17 7.82
CA GLN A 228 8.76 -9.54 8.70
C GLN A 228 8.13 -8.58 9.73
N GLY A 229 7.05 -9.00 10.39
CA GLY A 229 6.50 -8.28 11.56
C GLY A 229 6.21 -9.20 12.74
N ALA A 230 6.44 -8.74 13.96
CA ALA A 230 5.96 -9.46 15.15
C ALA A 230 4.44 -9.35 15.26
N PHE A 231 3.76 -10.44 15.63
CA PHE A 231 2.29 -10.50 15.74
C PHE A 231 1.54 -10.09 14.46
N SER A 232 2.19 -10.21 13.32
CA SER A 232 1.64 -9.82 12.02
C SER A 232 1.10 -11.04 11.28
N THR A 233 0.23 -10.80 10.29
CA THR A 233 -0.43 -11.86 9.53
C THR A 233 -0.34 -11.60 8.03
N VAL A 234 0.07 -12.61 7.27
CA VAL A 234 -0.07 -12.68 5.81
C VAL A 234 -0.92 -13.89 5.47
N ASN A 235 -2.05 -13.67 4.83
CA ASN A 235 -2.91 -14.71 4.30
C ASN A 235 -3.18 -14.45 2.81
N GLY A 236 -2.47 -15.14 1.92
CA GLY A 236 -2.58 -14.96 0.47
C GLY A 236 -1.26 -15.30 -0.23
N ALA A 237 -1.31 -15.54 -1.54
CA ALA A 237 -0.14 -15.94 -2.32
C ALA A 237 0.64 -14.71 -2.83
N TYR A 238 1.97 -14.85 -2.92
CA TYR A 238 2.85 -13.80 -3.43
C TYR A 238 2.67 -12.45 -2.74
N SER A 239 2.45 -12.47 -1.42
CA SER A 239 2.29 -11.25 -0.62
C SER A 239 3.46 -11.10 0.35
N ILE A 240 3.83 -9.85 0.65
CA ILE A 240 4.96 -9.58 1.54
C ILE A 240 4.65 -8.48 2.56
N ILE A 241 5.03 -8.74 3.81
CA ILE A 241 5.34 -7.72 4.80
C ILE A 241 6.87 -7.68 4.91
N SER A 242 7.51 -6.68 4.33
CA SER A 242 8.98 -6.57 4.29
C SER A 242 9.49 -5.73 5.44
N GLY A 243 10.75 -5.89 5.85
CA GLY A 243 11.30 -5.14 6.97
C GLY A 243 12.83 -5.16 7.05
N LYS A 244 13.36 -4.35 7.96
CA LYS A 244 14.80 -4.20 8.24
C LYS A 244 15.27 -4.96 9.49
N TYR A 245 14.36 -5.61 10.21
CA TYR A 245 14.74 -6.38 11.38
C TYR A 245 15.56 -7.60 10.98
N ASP A 246 16.72 -7.77 11.61
CA ASP A 246 17.73 -8.79 11.29
C ASP A 246 17.84 -9.89 12.37
N GLY A 247 16.95 -9.87 13.36
CA GLY A 247 17.02 -10.76 14.52
C GLY A 247 17.94 -10.27 15.64
N GLY A 248 18.63 -9.13 15.47
CA GLY A 248 19.57 -8.60 16.44
C GLY A 248 18.91 -8.04 17.71
N GLY A 249 19.42 -8.40 18.89
CA GLY A 249 18.92 -7.92 20.19
C GLY A 249 19.14 -6.43 20.48
N PHE A 250 19.80 -5.70 19.58
CA PHE A 250 20.01 -4.24 19.65
C PHE A 250 19.45 -3.52 18.41
N SER A 251 18.71 -4.23 17.55
CA SER A 251 18.12 -3.63 16.35
C SER A 251 17.00 -2.65 16.71
N SER A 252 17.03 -1.46 16.11
CA SER A 252 15.98 -0.44 16.27
C SER A 252 14.72 -0.69 15.44
N TYR A 253 14.73 -1.74 14.61
CA TYR A 253 13.64 -2.10 13.70
C TYR A 253 12.76 -3.25 14.23
N ALA A 254 12.98 -3.72 15.46
CA ALA A 254 12.22 -4.82 16.05
C ALA A 254 10.70 -4.53 16.17
N GLY A 255 10.30 -3.26 16.21
CA GLY A 255 8.90 -2.84 16.24
C GLY A 255 8.28 -2.58 14.86
N GLN A 256 9.06 -2.66 13.78
CA GLN A 256 8.56 -2.43 12.43
C GLN A 256 7.52 -3.50 12.06
N ASN A 257 6.47 -3.12 11.33
CA ASN A 257 5.37 -4.00 10.94
C ASN A 257 4.61 -4.70 12.10
N PHE A 258 4.76 -4.24 13.34
CA PHE A 258 4.07 -4.86 14.47
C PHE A 258 2.55 -4.84 14.25
N GLY A 259 1.92 -6.02 14.33
CA GLY A 259 0.47 -6.16 14.13
C GLY A 259 -0.04 -5.89 12.71
N ALA A 260 0.86 -5.80 11.71
CA ALA A 260 0.48 -5.61 10.31
C ALA A 260 -0.30 -6.81 9.77
N THR A 261 -1.27 -6.57 8.87
CA THR A 261 -2.11 -7.63 8.31
C THR A 261 -2.28 -7.48 6.80
N ILE A 262 -2.12 -8.60 6.08
CA ILE A 262 -2.49 -8.76 4.68
C ILE A 262 -3.47 -9.94 4.56
N THR A 263 -4.60 -9.70 3.92
CA THR A 263 -5.53 -10.73 3.46
C THR A 263 -5.76 -10.59 1.96
N GLY A 264 -5.35 -11.59 1.20
CA GLY A 264 -5.38 -11.65 -0.25
C GLY A 264 -3.99 -11.62 -0.90
N SER A 265 -3.95 -11.77 -2.22
CA SER A 265 -2.72 -12.07 -2.96
C SER A 265 -2.06 -10.83 -3.55
N LEU A 266 -0.76 -10.92 -3.86
CA LEU A 266 0.00 -9.86 -4.53
C LEU A 266 0.05 -8.53 -3.78
N ASN A 267 -0.22 -8.52 -2.47
CA ASN A 267 -0.18 -7.30 -1.68
C ASN A 267 1.19 -7.09 -1.05
N SER A 268 1.58 -5.84 -0.85
CA SER A 268 2.82 -5.48 -0.18
C SER A 268 2.61 -4.45 0.93
N ILE A 269 3.17 -4.73 2.10
CA ILE A 269 3.49 -3.74 3.12
C ILE A 269 5.01 -3.61 3.12
N GLU A 270 5.50 -2.49 2.60
CA GLU A 270 6.89 -2.26 2.23
C GLU A 270 7.58 -1.38 3.27
N SER A 271 8.40 -2.01 4.11
CA SER A 271 9.15 -1.35 5.17
C SER A 271 10.66 -1.62 5.12
N ALA A 272 11.13 -2.50 4.24
CA ALA A 272 12.55 -2.84 4.09
C ALA A 272 13.41 -1.68 3.56
N THR A 273 12.82 -0.78 2.76
CA THR A 273 13.48 0.42 2.23
C THR A 273 12.91 1.72 2.82
N ALA A 274 11.88 1.64 3.66
CA ALA A 274 11.27 2.78 4.32
C ALA A 274 12.26 3.54 5.23
N SER A 275 12.11 4.86 5.30
CA SER A 275 12.93 5.73 6.18
C SER A 275 12.49 5.64 7.64
N SER A 276 11.22 5.36 7.90
CA SER A 276 10.67 5.28 9.26
C SER A 276 10.79 3.89 9.88
N ARG A 277 11.32 3.84 11.11
CA ARG A 277 11.29 2.62 11.95
C ARG A 277 9.88 2.20 12.36
N TYR A 278 8.90 3.09 12.23
CA TYR A 278 7.50 2.85 12.55
C TYR A 278 6.69 2.36 11.33
N SER A 279 7.34 2.18 10.17
CA SER A 279 6.66 1.70 8.97
C SER A 279 6.02 0.33 9.19
N GLY A 280 4.86 0.14 8.59
CA GLY A 280 4.03 -1.06 8.63
C GLY A 280 3.24 -1.28 9.91
N VAL A 281 3.52 -0.55 11.01
CA VAL A 281 2.83 -0.79 12.29
C VAL A 281 1.32 -0.62 12.11
N ALA A 282 0.55 -1.65 12.47
CA ALA A 282 -0.90 -1.68 12.37
C ALA A 282 -1.48 -1.38 10.96
N ASN A 283 -0.72 -1.57 9.88
CA ASN A 283 -1.27 -1.54 8.53
C ASN A 283 -2.20 -2.73 8.29
N SER A 284 -3.28 -2.52 7.55
CA SER A 284 -4.23 -3.57 7.17
C SER A 284 -4.58 -3.47 5.70
N ILE A 285 -4.41 -4.58 4.98
CA ILE A 285 -4.76 -4.71 3.57
C ILE A 285 -5.71 -5.89 3.41
N VAL A 286 -6.82 -5.67 2.73
CA VAL A 286 -7.75 -6.71 2.28
C VAL A 286 -8.00 -6.55 0.78
N GLY A 287 -7.61 -7.53 -0.01
CA GLY A 287 -7.85 -7.58 -1.45
C GLY A 287 -6.62 -7.99 -2.25
N THR A 288 -6.37 -7.39 -3.41
CA THR A 288 -5.33 -7.88 -4.34
C THR A 288 -4.49 -6.74 -4.92
N ALA A 289 -3.18 -6.97 -5.05
CA ALA A 289 -2.28 -6.00 -5.70
C ALA A 289 -2.27 -4.60 -5.06
N ASN A 290 -2.49 -4.52 -3.75
CA ASN A 290 -2.41 -3.26 -3.02
C ASN A 290 -1.02 -3.07 -2.40
N ARG A 291 -0.63 -1.82 -2.23
CA ARG A 291 0.68 -1.42 -1.74
C ARG A 291 0.56 -0.39 -0.62
N ALA A 292 1.20 -0.66 0.51
CA ALA A 292 1.44 0.30 1.57
C ALA A 292 2.96 0.46 1.76
N PHE A 293 3.51 1.64 1.50
CA PHE A 293 4.95 1.88 1.58
C PHE A 293 5.28 3.05 2.52
N ASN A 294 6.22 2.84 3.45
CA ASN A 294 6.61 3.86 4.42
C ASN A 294 5.38 4.51 5.08
N SER A 295 4.47 3.68 5.58
CA SER A 295 3.20 4.09 6.16
C SER A 295 2.89 3.31 7.43
N ASN A 296 2.04 3.84 8.32
CA ASN A 296 1.50 3.07 9.46
C ASN A 296 0.03 3.40 9.72
N GLY A 297 -0.71 2.47 10.35
CA GLY A 297 -2.17 2.59 10.52
C GLY A 297 -2.96 2.69 9.21
N SER A 298 -2.36 2.39 8.05
CA SER A 298 -3.02 2.46 6.74
C SER A 298 -4.03 1.33 6.60
N LEU A 299 -5.18 1.66 5.99
CA LEU A 299 -6.28 0.73 5.77
C LEU A 299 -6.60 0.69 4.27
N ILE A 300 -6.43 -0.47 3.65
CA ILE A 300 -6.70 -0.65 2.22
C ILE A 300 -7.69 -1.79 2.02
N PHE A 301 -8.77 -1.51 1.28
CA PHE A 301 -9.79 -2.49 0.92
C PHE A 301 -10.07 -2.45 -0.59
N GLY A 302 -9.72 -3.49 -1.33
CA GLY A 302 -9.99 -3.60 -2.76
C GLY A 302 -8.77 -3.97 -3.59
N ALA A 303 -8.55 -3.34 -4.74
CA ALA A 303 -7.49 -3.74 -5.66
C ALA A 303 -6.68 -2.59 -6.26
N GLY A 304 -5.37 -2.79 -6.38
CA GLY A 304 -4.48 -1.83 -7.05
C GLY A 304 -4.34 -0.48 -6.33
N ASN A 305 -4.69 -0.40 -5.05
CA ASN A 305 -4.56 0.86 -4.31
C ASN A 305 -3.14 1.01 -3.76
N GLU A 306 -2.66 2.24 -3.72
CA GLU A 306 -1.35 2.61 -3.18
C GLU A 306 -1.50 3.66 -2.09
N ILE A 307 -0.95 3.40 -0.90
CA ILE A 307 -0.77 4.38 0.16
C ILE A 307 0.73 4.48 0.45
N THR A 308 1.32 5.66 0.21
CA THR A 308 2.76 5.87 0.36
C THR A 308 3.07 7.08 1.24
N ASN A 309 4.17 6.99 2.00
CA ASN A 309 4.69 8.09 2.82
C ASN A 309 3.69 8.70 3.83
N SER A 310 2.71 7.91 4.25
CA SER A 310 1.69 8.25 5.24
C SER A 310 2.10 7.67 6.60
N VAL A 311 3.12 8.26 7.22
CA VAL A 311 3.74 7.77 8.44
C VAL A 311 3.97 8.86 9.47
N THR A 312 3.59 8.58 10.72
CA THR A 312 4.01 9.37 11.89
C THR A 312 4.43 8.43 13.03
N SER A 313 4.72 8.97 14.21
CA SER A 313 5.14 8.16 15.35
C SER A 313 3.97 7.34 15.92
N ILE A 314 4.11 6.01 15.89
CA ILE A 314 3.29 5.07 16.65
C ILE A 314 4.23 4.08 17.34
N ASN A 315 4.24 4.11 18.66
CA ASN A 315 5.15 3.25 19.42
C ASN A 315 4.58 1.84 19.48
N ALA A 316 5.13 0.92 18.67
CA ALA A 316 4.86 -0.50 18.83
C ALA A 316 5.21 -0.93 20.27
N PRO A 317 4.43 -1.84 20.89
CA PRO A 317 4.75 -2.37 22.20
C PRO A 317 6.17 -2.95 22.23
N SER A 318 6.94 -2.59 23.26
CA SER A 318 8.30 -3.12 23.47
C SER A 318 8.33 -4.37 24.35
N SER A 319 7.20 -4.72 24.98
CA SER A 319 7.00 -5.96 25.73
C SER A 319 5.55 -6.42 25.68
N GLY A 320 5.34 -7.69 26.00
CA GLY A 320 4.04 -8.34 26.10
C GLY A 320 3.28 -8.08 27.40
N GLY A 321 3.88 -7.41 28.38
CA GLY A 321 3.29 -7.27 29.72
C GLY A 321 3.09 -8.62 30.43
N ALA A 322 2.14 -8.68 31.36
CA ALA A 322 1.85 -9.89 32.13
C ALA A 322 0.92 -10.88 31.38
N SER A 323 0.29 -10.46 30.29
CA SER A 323 -0.67 -11.29 29.53
C SER A 323 -0.91 -10.77 28.11
N ALA A 324 -1.51 -11.60 27.26
CA ALA A 324 -1.99 -11.16 25.94
C ALA A 324 -2.97 -9.98 26.01
N LYS A 325 -3.76 -9.89 27.09
CA LYS A 325 -4.67 -8.78 27.34
C LYS A 325 -3.89 -7.48 27.58
N ASP A 326 -2.83 -7.51 28.38
CA ASP A 326 -2.02 -6.31 28.68
C ASP A 326 -1.29 -5.80 27.44
N LEU A 327 -0.77 -6.72 26.61
CA LEU A 327 -0.22 -6.37 25.30
C LEU A 327 -1.26 -5.68 24.42
N ALA A 328 -2.48 -6.24 24.34
CA ALA A 328 -3.56 -5.65 23.56
C ALA A 328 -4.00 -4.28 24.10
N ASP A 329 -4.08 -4.12 25.43
CA ASP A 329 -4.40 -2.84 26.09
C ASP A 329 -3.31 -1.79 25.83
N THR A 330 -2.04 -2.19 25.87
CA THR A 330 -0.88 -1.34 25.54
C THR A 330 -0.92 -0.89 24.08
N LEU A 331 -1.18 -1.82 23.15
CA LEU A 331 -1.31 -1.49 21.73
C LEU A 331 -2.49 -0.54 21.48
N ARG A 332 -3.66 -0.80 22.07
CA ARG A 332 -4.83 0.09 21.97
C ARG A 332 -4.52 1.49 22.49
N SER A 333 -3.76 1.61 23.57
CA SER A 333 -3.32 2.90 24.10
C SER A 333 -2.32 3.59 23.17
N ALA A 334 -1.35 2.87 22.62
CA ALA A 334 -0.39 3.41 21.66
C ALA A 334 -1.06 3.93 20.39
N VAL A 335 -2.03 3.18 19.85
CA VAL A 335 -2.87 3.62 18.72
C VAL A 335 -3.64 4.87 19.10
N ARG A 336 -4.34 4.90 20.25
CA ARG A 336 -5.10 6.09 20.68
C ARG A 336 -4.23 7.33 20.85
N ASN A 337 -3.09 7.20 21.51
CA ASN A 337 -2.22 8.34 21.85
C ASN A 337 -1.43 8.87 20.65
N SER A 338 -1.14 8.02 19.66
CA SER A 338 -0.61 8.44 18.35
C SER A 338 -1.73 8.92 17.41
N GLU A 339 -2.97 8.90 17.88
CA GLU A 339 -4.17 9.09 17.08
C GLU A 339 -4.21 8.19 15.83
N SER A 340 -3.72 6.95 15.90
CA SER A 340 -3.55 6.01 14.78
C SER A 340 -2.40 6.34 13.82
N GLY A 341 -1.48 7.21 14.25
CA GLY A 341 -0.27 7.53 13.53
C GLY A 341 -0.54 8.01 12.11
N GLY A 342 -0.01 7.25 11.15
CA GLY A 342 0.00 7.39 9.69
C GLY A 342 -1.34 7.26 8.98
N ALA A 343 -2.43 7.02 9.71
CA ALA A 343 -3.60 6.37 9.15
C ALA A 343 -4.13 7.04 7.87
N THR A 344 -4.33 6.27 6.80
CA THR A 344 -5.02 6.70 5.58
C THR A 344 -5.89 5.54 5.12
N LEU A 345 -7.12 5.84 4.69
CA LEU A 345 -8.10 4.86 4.24
C LEU A 345 -8.24 4.94 2.73
N ALA A 346 -8.09 3.80 2.04
CA ALA A 346 -8.40 3.66 0.63
C ALA A 346 -9.32 2.46 0.41
N ILE A 347 -10.53 2.70 -0.10
CA ILE A 347 -11.50 1.66 -0.45
C ILE A 347 -11.82 1.74 -1.96
N GLY A 348 -11.77 0.59 -2.63
CA GLY A 348 -12.12 0.44 -4.04
C GLY A 348 -10.92 0.09 -4.91
N GLY A 349 -10.75 0.77 -6.03
CA GLY A 349 -9.82 0.35 -7.09
C GLY A 349 -8.86 1.44 -7.56
N GLY A 350 -7.55 1.16 -7.60
CA GLY A 350 -6.59 2.05 -8.25
C GLY A 350 -6.44 3.43 -7.60
N ASN A 351 -6.81 3.59 -6.33
CA ASN A 351 -6.64 4.87 -5.64
C ASN A 351 -5.17 5.06 -5.24
N LYS A 352 -4.69 6.30 -5.32
CA LYS A 352 -3.34 6.69 -4.90
C LYS A 352 -3.41 7.73 -3.80
N ALA A 353 -2.76 7.46 -2.68
CA ALA A 353 -2.53 8.40 -1.60
C ALA A 353 -1.02 8.50 -1.34
N ASP A 354 -0.43 9.68 -1.46
CA ASP A 354 1.00 9.90 -1.19
C ASP A 354 1.20 11.12 -0.29
N TYR A 355 1.98 10.98 0.78
CA TYR A 355 2.11 12.02 1.81
C TYR A 355 0.75 12.51 2.31
N THR A 356 -0.08 11.58 2.78
CA THR A 356 -1.37 11.83 3.44
C THR A 356 -1.24 11.59 4.93
N GLN A 357 -2.24 11.95 5.77
CA GLN A 357 -2.17 11.54 7.19
C GLN A 357 -3.44 11.20 7.97
N LYS A 358 -4.65 11.62 7.59
CA LYS A 358 -5.93 10.97 7.97
C LYS A 358 -6.97 11.20 6.89
N THR A 359 -6.53 10.95 5.67
CA THR A 359 -7.36 11.16 4.48
C THR A 359 -8.08 9.87 4.13
N SER A 360 -9.37 10.00 3.78
CA SER A 360 -10.29 8.91 3.47
C SER A 360 -10.67 8.98 1.99
N ILE A 361 -10.38 7.91 1.26
CA ILE A 361 -10.65 7.79 -0.17
C ILE A 361 -11.57 6.59 -0.40
N ILE A 362 -12.71 6.81 -1.07
CA ILE A 362 -13.65 5.75 -1.42
C ILE A 362 -14.00 5.86 -2.91
N GLY A 363 -13.81 4.78 -3.67
CA GLY A 363 -14.16 4.74 -5.08
C GLY A 363 -12.98 4.29 -5.94
N VAL A 364 -12.85 4.88 -7.14
CA VAL A 364 -11.93 4.38 -8.15
C VAL A 364 -11.06 5.48 -8.74
N ASN A 365 -9.77 5.19 -8.86
CA ASN A 365 -8.79 6.02 -9.55
C ASN A 365 -8.66 7.44 -9.00
N ASN A 366 -8.97 7.65 -7.72
CA ASN A 366 -8.76 8.94 -7.07
C ASN A 366 -7.30 9.09 -6.66
N THR A 367 -6.76 10.29 -6.78
CA THR A 367 -5.40 10.63 -6.39
C THR A 367 -5.45 11.72 -5.31
N VAL A 368 -4.78 11.48 -4.18
CA VAL A 368 -4.52 12.49 -3.16
C VAL A 368 -3.05 12.56 -2.85
N THR A 369 -2.41 13.69 -3.10
CA THR A 369 -0.97 13.86 -2.92
C THR A 369 -0.63 15.06 -2.05
N GLY A 370 0.47 14.96 -1.31
CA GLY A 370 1.10 16.09 -0.62
C GLY A 370 2.61 16.05 -0.82
N THR A 371 3.34 16.70 0.09
CA THR A 371 4.80 16.63 0.14
C THR A 371 5.27 16.30 1.56
N GLY A 372 6.54 15.90 1.70
CA GLY A 372 7.10 15.49 3.01
C GLY A 372 6.96 16.53 4.13
N ASN A 373 7.00 17.81 3.79
CA ASN A 373 6.83 18.91 4.76
C ASN A 373 5.38 19.43 4.81
N ARG A 374 4.53 19.03 3.87
CA ARG A 374 3.15 19.47 3.74
C ARG A 374 2.27 18.30 3.29
N PRO A 375 1.97 17.34 4.19
CA PRO A 375 1.07 16.25 3.85
C PRO A 375 -0.35 16.76 3.55
N SER A 376 -1.08 16.06 2.68
CA SER A 376 -2.51 16.35 2.46
C SER A 376 -3.35 15.69 3.57
N THR A 377 -3.83 16.50 4.51
CA THR A 377 -4.39 16.02 5.79
C THR A 377 -5.90 16.20 5.91
N TYR A 378 -6.56 15.25 6.58
CA TYR A 378 -7.97 15.32 6.95
C TYR A 378 -8.96 15.52 5.79
N ASN A 379 -8.69 14.92 4.63
CA ASN A 379 -9.54 15.06 3.46
C ASN A 379 -10.52 13.88 3.33
N PHE A 380 -11.66 14.10 2.67
CA PHE A 380 -12.64 13.07 2.35
C PHE A 380 -12.95 13.11 0.85
N ILE A 381 -12.48 12.12 0.11
CA ILE A 381 -12.59 12.07 -1.35
C ILE A 381 -13.40 10.83 -1.72
N THR A 382 -14.48 11.03 -2.49
CA THR A 382 -15.30 9.91 -2.96
C THR A 382 -15.75 10.09 -4.41
N GLY A 383 -15.82 8.97 -5.12
CA GLY A 383 -16.24 8.89 -6.52
C GLY A 383 -15.12 8.44 -7.45
N PHE A 384 -14.98 9.08 -8.61
CA PHE A 384 -14.12 8.60 -9.70
C PHE A 384 -13.14 9.65 -10.21
N LYS A 385 -11.85 9.31 -10.26
CA LYS A 385 -10.83 10.12 -10.95
C LYS A 385 -10.75 11.57 -10.43
N ASN A 386 -10.95 11.77 -9.14
CA ASN A 386 -10.64 13.05 -8.51
C ASN A 386 -9.12 13.16 -8.30
N ASP A 387 -8.56 14.35 -8.50
CA ASP A 387 -7.13 14.63 -8.38
C ASP A 387 -6.91 15.82 -7.42
N VAL A 388 -6.42 15.52 -6.22
CA VAL A 388 -6.40 16.45 -5.10
C VAL A 388 -4.98 16.53 -4.54
N GLU A 389 -4.42 17.72 -4.44
CA GLU A 389 -3.00 17.90 -4.15
C GLU A 389 -2.73 19.08 -3.22
N ASN A 390 -1.87 18.86 -2.22
CA ASN A 390 -1.48 19.83 -1.19
C ASN A 390 -2.68 20.52 -0.54
N VAL A 391 -3.55 19.73 0.10
CA VAL A 391 -4.80 20.23 0.68
C VAL A 391 -5.03 19.80 2.12
N GLU A 392 -5.85 20.56 2.85
CA GLU A 392 -6.25 20.26 4.22
C GLU A 392 -7.76 20.44 4.42
N HIS A 393 -8.43 19.49 5.08
CA HIS A 393 -9.87 19.57 5.37
C HIS A 393 -10.77 19.74 4.13
N VAL A 394 -10.41 19.11 3.03
CA VAL A 394 -11.16 19.16 1.76
C VAL A 394 -12.10 17.97 1.63
N SER A 395 -13.34 18.23 1.21
CA SER A 395 -14.34 17.22 0.87
C SER A 395 -14.68 17.25 -0.60
N VAL A 396 -14.52 16.14 -1.30
CA VAL A 396 -14.84 16.00 -2.73
C VAL A 396 -15.76 14.82 -2.95
N ILE A 397 -16.88 15.07 -3.61
CA ILE A 397 -17.87 14.07 -3.98
C ILE A 397 -18.17 14.22 -5.48
N GLY A 398 -17.92 13.16 -6.24
CA GLY A 398 -18.23 13.09 -7.67
C GLY A 398 -17.03 12.69 -8.50
N SER A 399 -16.91 13.23 -9.71
CA SER A 399 -15.95 12.72 -10.69
C SER A 399 -15.13 13.80 -11.38
N ASN A 400 -13.88 13.47 -11.71
CA ASN A 400 -12.97 14.36 -12.45
C ASN A 400 -12.81 15.75 -11.81
N ASN A 401 -12.92 15.86 -10.48
CA ASN A 401 -12.65 17.12 -9.80
C ASN A 401 -11.15 17.25 -9.56
N ILE A 402 -10.62 18.45 -9.77
CA ILE A 402 -9.22 18.79 -9.60
C ILE A 402 -9.13 19.85 -8.51
N ILE A 403 -8.39 19.58 -7.44
CA ILE A 403 -8.14 20.55 -6.38
C ILE A 403 -6.64 20.64 -6.14
N LYS A 404 -6.03 21.77 -6.47
CA LYS A 404 -4.57 21.92 -6.46
C LYS A 404 -4.15 23.11 -5.61
N GLY A 405 -3.50 22.83 -4.49
CA GLY A 405 -2.65 23.78 -3.79
C GLY A 405 -1.17 23.59 -4.13
N SER A 406 -0.31 24.35 -3.46
CA SER A 406 1.14 24.15 -3.47
C SER A 406 1.69 23.78 -2.11
N ALA A 407 2.94 23.31 -2.11
CA ALA A 407 3.73 23.08 -0.91
C ALA A 407 4.04 24.35 -0.11
N THR A 408 3.74 25.55 -0.63
CA THR A 408 3.82 26.84 0.09
C THR A 408 2.45 27.42 0.41
N ASP A 409 1.42 27.14 -0.38
CA ASP A 409 0.05 27.61 -0.22
C ASP A 409 -0.94 26.44 -0.39
N PRO A 410 -1.25 25.71 0.69
CA PRO A 410 -2.14 24.56 0.61
C PRO A 410 -3.60 25.04 0.59
N VAL A 411 -4.46 24.41 -0.20
CA VAL A 411 -5.89 24.76 -0.23
C VAL A 411 -6.61 24.12 0.95
N LYS A 412 -7.38 24.91 1.70
CA LYS A 412 -8.03 24.49 2.94
C LYS A 412 -9.54 24.63 2.94
N ASN A 413 -10.21 23.74 3.66
CA ASN A 413 -11.63 23.88 4.02
C ASN A 413 -12.57 24.00 2.79
N VAL A 414 -12.22 23.33 1.70
CA VAL A 414 -13.01 23.36 0.45
C VAL A 414 -14.01 22.20 0.42
N VAL A 415 -15.21 22.48 -0.08
CA VAL A 415 -16.22 21.46 -0.36
C VAL A 415 -16.56 21.49 -1.84
N VAL A 416 -16.42 20.36 -2.52
CA VAL A 416 -16.84 20.17 -3.92
C VAL A 416 -17.80 18.99 -3.99
N VAL A 417 -19.00 19.25 -4.51
CA VAL A 417 -20.00 18.23 -4.81
C VAL A 417 -20.45 18.40 -6.25
N GLY A 418 -20.09 17.45 -7.12
CA GLY A 418 -20.36 17.52 -8.56
C GLY A 418 -19.21 16.96 -9.37
N ASP A 419 -19.21 17.25 -10.67
CA ASP A 419 -18.24 16.70 -11.61
C ASP A 419 -17.51 17.79 -12.40
N ASN A 420 -16.29 17.47 -12.83
CA ASN A 420 -15.44 18.31 -13.69
C ASN A 420 -15.18 19.71 -13.10
N ARG A 421 -15.05 19.82 -11.77
CA ARG A 421 -14.73 21.09 -11.12
C ARG A 421 -13.23 21.24 -10.95
N THR A 422 -12.75 22.47 -11.02
CA THR A 422 -11.36 22.81 -10.74
C THR A 422 -11.33 23.89 -9.67
N VAL A 423 -10.52 23.64 -8.63
CA VAL A 423 -10.26 24.56 -7.53
C VAL A 423 -8.74 24.66 -7.37
N ASN A 424 -8.19 25.87 -7.43
CA ASN A 424 -6.74 26.07 -7.36
C ASN A 424 -6.34 26.83 -6.09
N GLU A 425 -5.05 27.18 -6.01
CA GLU A 425 -4.43 27.92 -4.89
C GLU A 425 -5.24 29.15 -4.44
N HIS A 426 -5.14 29.46 -3.14
CA HIS A 426 -5.85 30.53 -2.44
C HIS A 426 -7.38 30.44 -2.41
N ALA A 427 -7.96 29.28 -2.74
CA ALA A 427 -9.41 29.05 -2.75
C ALA A 427 -10.01 28.63 -1.41
N ASP A 428 -9.35 28.96 -0.29
CA ASP A 428 -9.73 28.50 1.04
C ASP A 428 -11.21 28.79 1.37
N GLY A 429 -11.88 27.86 2.03
CA GLY A 429 -13.28 28.04 2.46
C GLY A 429 -14.31 28.05 1.32
N THR A 430 -13.91 27.71 0.09
CA THR A 430 -14.81 27.71 -1.07
C THR A 430 -15.75 26.50 -1.05
N VAL A 431 -17.02 26.74 -1.38
CA VAL A 431 -18.06 25.73 -1.56
C VAL A 431 -18.50 25.70 -3.03
N VAL A 432 -18.45 24.52 -3.62
CA VAL A 432 -18.88 24.26 -4.99
C VAL A 432 -19.90 23.13 -4.98
N ILE A 433 -21.10 23.39 -5.50
CA ILE A 433 -22.17 22.40 -5.65
C ILE A 433 -22.72 22.48 -7.07
N GLY A 434 -22.39 21.51 -7.90
CA GLY A 434 -22.79 21.45 -9.30
C GLY A 434 -21.65 21.01 -10.20
N SER A 435 -22.01 20.57 -11.40
CA SER A 435 -21.07 20.04 -12.38
C SER A 435 -20.75 21.05 -13.48
N HIS A 436 -19.63 20.85 -14.13
CA HIS A 436 -19.23 21.61 -15.32
C HIS A 436 -19.29 20.72 -16.57
N ASP A 437 -19.73 21.25 -17.70
CA ASP A 437 -19.75 20.50 -18.96
C ASP A 437 -18.32 20.33 -19.49
N ALA A 438 -17.94 19.10 -19.86
CA ALA A 438 -16.58 18.82 -20.35
C ALA A 438 -16.22 19.59 -21.63
N ALA A 439 -17.20 19.90 -22.49
CA ALA A 439 -17.00 20.69 -23.71
C ALA A 439 -16.81 22.20 -23.42
N THR A 440 -17.31 22.66 -22.28
CA THR A 440 -17.05 24.00 -21.73
C THR A 440 -16.00 23.91 -20.63
N ALA A 441 -15.09 22.92 -20.63
CA ALA A 441 -13.88 22.90 -19.77
C ALA A 441 -12.85 23.97 -20.19
N ARG A 442 -13.36 25.10 -20.64
CA ARG A 442 -13.01 26.40 -20.13
C ARG A 442 -12.32 26.17 -18.72
N SER A 443 -11.00 26.31 -18.65
CA SER A 443 -10.17 25.94 -17.49
C SER A 443 -10.31 27.01 -16.39
N TYR A 444 -11.34 26.93 -15.56
CA TYR A 444 -11.66 28.04 -14.65
C TYR A 444 -11.30 27.83 -13.20
N ASN A 445 -10.91 28.96 -12.67
CA ASN A 445 -9.82 29.15 -11.78
C ASN A 445 -10.46 29.91 -10.63
N THR A 446 -10.76 29.22 -9.55
CA THR A 446 -10.82 29.85 -8.23
C THR A 446 -9.42 30.31 -7.81
N THR A 447 -8.55 30.70 -8.75
CA THR A 447 -7.24 31.24 -8.43
C THR A 447 -7.44 32.52 -7.67
N ASN A 448 -6.72 32.62 -6.57
CA ASN A 448 -6.46 33.88 -5.90
C ASN A 448 -7.69 34.49 -5.21
N ALA A 449 -8.70 33.68 -4.87
CA ALA A 449 -9.88 34.14 -4.15
C ALA A 449 -10.46 33.08 -3.21
N ALA A 450 -10.61 33.45 -1.94
CA ALA A 450 -11.16 32.60 -0.89
C ALA A 450 -12.67 32.82 -0.68
N ASN A 451 -13.29 31.92 0.09
CA ASN A 451 -14.66 32.04 0.62
C ASN A 451 -15.73 32.20 -0.47
N MET A 452 -15.59 31.50 -1.59
CA MET A 452 -16.58 31.58 -2.66
C MET A 452 -17.71 30.55 -2.49
N VAL A 453 -18.87 30.86 -3.06
CA VAL A 453 -20.01 29.94 -3.15
C VAL A 453 -20.43 29.83 -4.61
N LEU A 454 -20.29 28.64 -5.18
CA LEU A 454 -20.65 28.34 -6.55
C LEU A 454 -21.69 27.23 -6.55
N ILE A 455 -22.91 27.51 -7.00
CA ILE A 455 -24.01 26.54 -6.99
C ILE A 455 -24.69 26.51 -8.36
N GLY A 456 -24.79 25.34 -8.98
CA GLY A 456 -25.42 25.15 -10.28
C GLY A 456 -24.46 24.67 -11.37
N THR A 457 -25.02 24.29 -12.51
CA THR A 457 -24.23 23.79 -13.64
C THR A 457 -23.49 24.93 -14.32
N ASN A 458 -22.19 24.76 -14.56
CA ASN A 458 -21.32 25.79 -15.13
C ASN A 458 -21.28 27.13 -14.35
N ALA A 459 -21.70 27.14 -13.07
CA ALA A 459 -21.53 28.31 -12.21
C ALA A 459 -20.03 28.58 -11.98
N ASN A 460 -19.60 29.83 -12.15
CA ASN A 460 -18.18 30.15 -12.26
C ASN A 460 -17.79 31.51 -11.68
N VAL A 461 -16.55 31.60 -11.19
CA VAL A 461 -15.86 32.84 -10.83
C VAL A 461 -14.47 32.79 -11.45
N GLN A 462 -14.07 33.83 -12.18
CA GLN A 462 -12.74 33.95 -12.79
C GLN A 462 -12.09 35.27 -12.38
N HIS A 463 -10.78 35.23 -12.12
CA HIS A 463 -9.93 36.42 -12.04
C HIS A 463 -9.03 36.52 -13.28
N SER A 464 -9.11 37.65 -13.99
CA SER A 464 -8.49 37.98 -15.29
C SER A 464 -7.80 39.35 -15.24
N GLY A 465 -6.87 39.62 -14.32
CA GLY A 465 -6.23 40.94 -14.24
C GLY A 465 -5.05 41.01 -13.27
N GLY A 466 -4.08 41.90 -13.55
CA GLY A 466 -2.77 41.95 -12.90
C GLY A 466 -2.71 42.47 -11.47
N VAL A 467 -1.64 42.04 -10.77
CA VAL A 467 -1.31 42.16 -9.34
C VAL A 467 -2.35 41.55 -8.40
N GLN A 468 -2.10 40.28 -8.09
CA GLN A 468 -2.79 39.43 -7.12
C GLN A 468 -2.99 40.15 -5.77
N GLN A 469 -4.22 40.56 -5.47
CA GLN A 469 -4.65 40.72 -4.09
C GLN A 469 -5.97 40.00 -3.90
N TRP A 470 -6.07 39.28 -2.79
CA TRP A 470 -7.00 38.18 -2.50
C TRP A 470 -8.45 38.63 -2.31
N SER A 471 -9.15 38.98 -3.39
CA SER A 471 -10.55 39.38 -3.27
C SER A 471 -11.48 38.17 -3.28
N GLY A 472 -12.03 37.82 -2.12
CA GLY A 472 -12.91 36.68 -1.91
C GLY A 472 -14.40 37.02 -1.76
N GLY A 473 -15.19 36.04 -1.35
CA GLY A 473 -16.60 36.24 -0.96
C GLY A 473 -17.59 36.31 -2.11
N HIS A 474 -17.22 35.80 -3.29
CA HIS A 474 -18.10 35.78 -4.46
C HIS A 474 -19.16 34.69 -4.36
N VAL A 475 -20.37 35.00 -4.84
CA VAL A 475 -21.49 34.06 -4.87
C VAL A 475 -22.04 33.97 -6.29
N ALA A 476 -21.88 32.82 -6.93
CA ALA A 476 -22.46 32.53 -8.25
C ALA A 476 -23.47 31.37 -8.11
N ILE A 477 -24.75 31.62 -8.36
CA ILE A 477 -25.83 30.64 -8.18
C ILE A 477 -26.72 30.58 -9.44
N GLY A 478 -26.76 29.43 -10.09
CA GLY A 478 -27.60 29.17 -11.27
C GLY A 478 -26.82 28.54 -12.43
N ASN A 479 -27.56 28.14 -13.48
CA ASN A 479 -26.95 27.59 -14.68
C ASN A 479 -26.18 28.69 -15.45
N ASN A 480 -24.91 28.44 -15.76
CA ASN A 480 -24.03 29.39 -16.45
C ASN A 480 -23.91 30.77 -15.75
N SER A 481 -24.15 30.84 -14.44
CA SER A 481 -23.94 32.07 -13.68
C SER A 481 -22.45 32.35 -13.54
N TYR A 482 -22.00 33.57 -13.84
CA TYR A 482 -20.58 33.82 -14.06
C TYR A 482 -20.12 35.17 -13.51
N ILE A 483 -19.10 35.17 -12.66
CA ILE A 483 -18.44 36.39 -12.18
C ILE A 483 -17.04 36.47 -12.80
N GLU A 484 -16.69 37.59 -13.41
CA GLU A 484 -15.41 37.85 -14.05
C GLU A 484 -14.75 39.10 -13.47
N ASN A 485 -13.56 38.93 -12.89
CA ASN A 485 -12.84 39.95 -12.15
C ASN A 485 -11.56 40.36 -12.88
N TYR A 486 -11.52 41.56 -13.47
CA TYR A 486 -10.30 42.14 -14.05
C TYR A 486 -9.52 43.01 -13.05
N VAL A 487 -10.05 43.17 -11.84
CA VAL A 487 -9.49 43.93 -10.72
C VAL A 487 -9.71 43.18 -9.42
N ASN A 488 -8.96 43.53 -8.38
CA ASN A 488 -9.12 42.99 -7.02
C ASN A 488 -10.41 43.54 -6.38
N GLN A 489 -11.56 42.93 -6.68
CA GLN A 489 -12.87 43.29 -6.14
C GLN A 489 -13.56 42.03 -5.65
N GLY A 490 -13.93 42.00 -4.37
CA GLY A 490 -14.58 40.87 -3.70
C GLY A 490 -16.08 41.06 -3.54
N GLY A 491 -16.80 40.02 -3.14
CA GLY A 491 -18.20 40.14 -2.72
C GLY A 491 -19.25 40.29 -3.83
N SER A 492 -18.90 40.01 -5.10
CA SER A 492 -19.90 39.98 -6.18
C SER A 492 -20.91 38.86 -6.02
N ILE A 493 -22.14 39.13 -6.44
CA ILE A 493 -23.26 38.17 -6.40
C ILE A 493 -23.88 38.05 -7.79
N ALA A 494 -23.81 36.87 -8.41
CA ALA A 494 -24.50 36.52 -9.65
C ALA A 494 -25.51 35.41 -9.36
N VAL A 495 -26.81 35.69 -9.46
CA VAL A 495 -27.88 34.73 -9.16
C VAL A 495 -28.87 34.67 -10.32
N GLY A 496 -29.15 33.46 -10.82
CA GLY A 496 -30.05 33.20 -11.92
C GLY A 496 -29.32 32.65 -13.16
N GLN A 497 -30.08 32.07 -14.09
CA GLN A 497 -29.52 31.46 -15.29
C GLN A 497 -28.86 32.51 -16.20
N ASN A 498 -27.67 32.20 -16.72
CA ASN A 498 -26.85 33.10 -17.54
C ASN A 498 -26.61 34.48 -16.90
N SER A 499 -26.71 34.58 -15.58
CA SER A 499 -26.38 35.82 -14.88
C SER A 499 -24.88 36.08 -14.96
N HIS A 500 -24.48 37.33 -15.15
CA HIS A 500 -23.08 37.67 -15.32
C HIS A 500 -22.72 38.97 -14.62
N VAL A 501 -21.60 38.95 -13.88
CA VAL A 501 -21.00 40.13 -13.26
C VAL A 501 -19.60 40.31 -13.83
N GLN A 502 -19.29 41.50 -14.32
CA GLN A 502 -17.96 41.88 -14.79
C GLN A 502 -17.41 43.06 -13.97
N ASN A 503 -16.32 42.81 -13.23
CA ASN A 503 -15.63 43.79 -12.41
C ASN A 503 -14.38 44.34 -13.15
N MET A 504 -14.24 45.67 -13.29
CA MET A 504 -13.14 46.35 -14.01
C MET A 504 -12.68 47.64 -13.30
N THR A 505 -11.49 48.17 -13.65
CA THR A 505 -10.92 49.43 -13.09
C THR A 505 -11.69 50.66 -13.57
N GLY A 506 -11.98 51.62 -12.68
CA GLY A 506 -12.20 53.02 -13.08
C GLY A 506 -13.62 53.59 -13.09
N SER A 507 -14.48 53.33 -12.10
CA SER A 507 -15.48 54.33 -11.69
C SER A 507 -16.09 54.01 -10.32
N THR A 508 -16.19 55.05 -9.51
CA THR A 508 -16.78 55.15 -8.17
C THR A 508 -18.30 55.16 -8.36
N GLU A 509 -19.00 54.02 -8.30
CA GLU A 509 -20.45 54.07 -8.02
C GLU A 509 -21.05 52.75 -7.54
N ALA A 510 -22.01 52.92 -6.63
CA ALA A 510 -22.64 51.95 -5.76
C ALA A 510 -23.62 51.04 -6.51
N THR A 511 -23.17 49.85 -6.91
CA THR A 511 -24.11 48.78 -7.29
C THR A 511 -24.67 48.19 -5.98
N PHE A 512 -25.74 48.79 -5.48
CA PHE A 512 -26.49 48.40 -4.26
C PHE A 512 -25.61 48.14 -3.02
N ILE A 513 -25.18 49.23 -2.38
CA ILE A 513 -24.37 49.21 -1.16
C ILE A 513 -25.31 49.22 0.06
N MET A 514 -25.32 48.14 0.86
CA MET A 514 -25.97 48.16 2.19
C MET A 514 -25.05 48.74 3.30
N ASN A 515 -23.77 49.06 3.03
CA ASN A 515 -22.87 49.66 4.04
C ASN A 515 -21.85 50.65 3.46
N GLN A 516 -21.80 51.85 4.03
CA GLN A 516 -21.04 53.01 3.55
C GLN A 516 -19.53 52.77 3.43
N TYR A 517 -18.92 53.23 2.34
CA TYR A 517 -17.47 53.44 2.24
C TYR A 517 -17.16 54.92 2.40
N GLU A 518 -15.99 55.25 2.97
CA GLU A 518 -15.54 56.63 3.12
C GLU A 518 -14.95 57.14 1.80
N THR A 519 -15.32 58.36 1.43
CA THR A 519 -14.73 59.10 0.32
C THR A 519 -13.94 60.28 0.87
N LYS A 520 -12.83 60.59 0.20
CA LYS A 520 -12.07 61.81 0.41
C LYS A 520 -12.23 62.69 -0.83
N THR A 521 -12.47 63.96 -0.56
CA THR A 521 -12.52 64.99 -1.59
C THR A 521 -11.11 65.39 -1.98
N GLU A 522 -10.76 65.26 -3.25
CA GLU A 522 -9.52 65.80 -3.84
C GLU A 522 -9.86 66.75 -4.99
N THR A 523 -8.91 67.61 -5.36
CA THR A 523 -9.08 68.53 -6.48
C THR A 523 -8.14 68.11 -7.60
N ASP A 524 -8.67 67.87 -8.80
CA ASP A 524 -7.86 67.52 -9.95
C ASP A 524 -6.97 68.68 -10.41
N THR A 525 -6.09 68.40 -11.36
CA THR A 525 -5.14 69.37 -11.91
C THR A 525 -5.81 70.53 -12.66
N GLY A 526 -7.12 70.43 -12.96
CA GLY A 526 -7.96 71.45 -13.58
C GLY A 526 -8.81 72.25 -12.59
N GLY A 527 -8.72 71.98 -11.28
CA GLY A 527 -9.50 72.67 -10.25
C GLY A 527 -10.86 72.04 -9.94
N ASN A 528 -11.18 70.87 -10.49
CA ASN A 528 -12.45 70.19 -10.24
C ASN A 528 -12.38 69.34 -8.98
N THR A 529 -13.42 69.41 -8.16
CA THR A 529 -13.58 68.58 -6.97
C THR A 529 -14.00 67.15 -7.36
N ILE A 530 -13.17 66.16 -7.05
CA ILE A 530 -13.41 64.73 -7.28
C ILE A 530 -13.51 64.01 -5.93
N GLN A 531 -14.50 63.13 -5.80
CA GLN A 531 -14.65 62.22 -4.66
C GLN A 531 -13.89 60.93 -4.97
N ILE A 532 -12.83 60.65 -4.22
CA ILE A 532 -12.03 59.43 -4.36
C ILE A 532 -12.32 58.54 -3.15
N ALA A 533 -12.68 57.28 -3.37
CA ALA A 533 -12.84 56.33 -2.30
C ALA A 533 -11.49 56.12 -1.58
N THR A 534 -11.47 56.29 -0.25
CA THR A 534 -10.22 56.17 0.52
C THR A 534 -9.77 54.73 0.71
N ASP A 535 -10.66 53.76 0.44
CA ASP A 535 -10.44 52.35 0.67
C ASP A 535 -11.11 51.49 -0.41
N VAL A 536 -10.48 51.42 -1.59
CA VAL A 536 -11.00 50.67 -2.77
C VAL A 536 -11.20 49.18 -2.46
N GLN A 537 -10.47 48.63 -1.47
CA GLN A 537 -10.62 47.25 -0.99
C GLN A 537 -11.96 47.00 -0.27
N LYS A 538 -12.63 48.06 0.21
CA LYS A 538 -13.96 48.00 0.85
C LYS A 538 -15.13 48.18 -0.11
N MET A 539 -14.87 48.43 -1.40
CA MET A 539 -15.93 48.54 -2.40
C MET A 539 -16.48 47.14 -2.74
N SER A 540 -17.78 46.93 -2.52
CA SER A 540 -18.47 45.68 -2.88
C SER A 540 -18.49 45.44 -4.40
N GLY A 541 -18.35 44.18 -4.80
CA GLY A 541 -18.47 43.75 -6.19
C GLY A 541 -19.89 43.88 -6.74
N GLY A 542 -20.06 43.74 -8.06
CA GLY A 542 -21.37 43.88 -8.72
C GLY A 542 -22.40 42.81 -8.32
N ILE A 543 -23.70 43.16 -8.41
CA ILE A 543 -24.83 42.26 -8.18
C ILE A 543 -25.63 42.11 -9.49
N ALA A 544 -25.81 40.87 -9.97
CA ALA A 544 -26.72 40.52 -11.06
C ALA A 544 -27.71 39.47 -10.56
N ILE A 545 -29.00 39.78 -10.51
CA ILE A 545 -30.06 38.86 -10.06
C ILE A 545 -31.11 38.75 -11.16
N GLY A 546 -31.37 37.53 -11.64
CA GLY A 546 -32.36 37.24 -12.69
C GLY A 546 -31.79 36.45 -13.87
N GLU A 547 -32.68 36.01 -14.77
CA GLU A 547 -32.30 35.32 -16.01
C GLU A 547 -31.65 36.30 -17.01
N ASN A 548 -30.51 35.93 -17.59
CA ASN A 548 -29.72 36.74 -18.52
C ASN A 548 -29.35 38.13 -17.95
N ALA A 549 -29.33 38.27 -16.62
CA ALA A 549 -28.99 39.50 -15.94
C ALA A 549 -27.49 39.79 -16.12
N TYR A 550 -27.14 41.00 -16.56
CA TYR A 550 -25.76 41.38 -16.83
C TYR A 550 -25.42 42.65 -16.06
N ALA A 551 -24.44 42.57 -15.16
CA ALA A 551 -23.87 43.72 -14.46
C ALA A 551 -22.44 43.95 -14.97
N ARG A 552 -22.18 45.13 -15.53
CA ARG A 552 -20.86 45.54 -16.02
C ARG A 552 -20.59 46.98 -15.62
N ARG A 553 -19.40 47.26 -15.09
CA ARG A 553 -18.87 48.63 -15.00
C ARG A 553 -18.23 49.02 -16.32
N GLN A 554 -18.64 50.10 -16.98
CA GLN A 554 -17.87 50.69 -18.09
C GLN A 554 -16.94 51.81 -17.57
N PRO A 555 -15.74 52.00 -18.14
CA PRO A 555 -14.92 53.17 -17.88
C PRO A 555 -15.55 54.41 -18.55
N ASP A 556 -15.52 55.55 -17.85
CA ASP A 556 -15.87 56.84 -18.45
C ASP A 556 -14.89 57.15 -19.59
N ALA A 557 -15.40 57.15 -20.82
CA ALA A 557 -14.63 57.57 -21.99
C ALA A 557 -14.39 59.09 -21.95
N TRP A 558 -13.28 59.53 -21.38
CA TRP A 558 -12.74 60.85 -21.65
C TRP A 558 -12.25 60.91 -23.11
N TYR A 559 -13.08 61.43 -24.01
CA TYR A 559 -12.61 61.91 -25.31
C TYR A 559 -11.81 63.21 -25.09
N PRO A 560 -10.51 63.28 -25.41
CA PRO A 560 -9.83 64.56 -25.45
C PRO A 560 -10.27 65.29 -26.73
N GLN A 561 -11.12 66.32 -26.59
CA GLN A 561 -11.22 67.35 -27.62
C GLN A 561 -9.85 68.02 -27.74
N ILE A 562 -9.16 67.76 -28.85
CA ILE A 562 -7.93 68.47 -29.23
C ILE A 562 -8.31 69.94 -29.52
N TYR A 563 -8.20 70.80 -28.52
CA TYR A 563 -8.21 72.25 -28.70
C TYR A 563 -6.79 72.68 -29.10
N ARG A 564 -6.60 73.05 -30.37
CA ARG A 564 -5.32 73.61 -30.85
C ARG A 564 -5.19 75.07 -30.37
N PRO A 565 -4.01 75.50 -29.88
CA PRO A 565 -3.84 76.87 -29.39
C PRO A 565 -3.56 77.85 -30.54
N ASN A 566 -4.08 79.06 -30.36
CA ASN A 566 -3.83 80.27 -31.14
C ASN A 566 -2.31 80.50 -31.33
N ARG A 567 -1.84 80.54 -32.58
CA ARG A 567 -0.63 81.29 -32.96
C ARG A 567 -1.05 82.46 -33.82
N GLY A 568 -1.08 83.65 -33.23
CA GLY A 568 -1.00 84.88 -34.00
C GLY A 568 0.44 85.07 -34.47
N TYR A 569 0.66 85.09 -35.79
CA TYR A 569 1.74 85.86 -36.39
C TYR A 569 1.27 86.38 -37.76
N TYR A 570 1.52 87.67 -37.95
CA TYR A 570 1.23 88.49 -39.10
C TYR A 570 1.78 87.92 -40.42
N GLY A 571 1.04 88.15 -41.51
CA GLY A 571 1.64 88.72 -42.71
C GLY A 571 1.58 87.91 -44.02
N ARG A 572 0.76 88.45 -44.93
CA ARG A 572 1.01 88.66 -46.37
C ARG A 572 0.87 87.48 -47.36
N HIS A 573 -0.18 87.64 -48.16
CA HIS A 573 -0.16 87.76 -49.63
C HIS A 573 -0.10 86.53 -50.57
N PHE A 574 -1.15 86.53 -51.43
CA PHE A 574 -1.21 86.23 -52.86
C PHE A 574 -1.30 84.79 -53.38
N ARG A 575 -2.47 84.53 -54.02
CA ARG A 575 -2.76 83.86 -55.31
C ARG A 575 -1.71 82.85 -55.80
N ARG A 576 -2.09 81.62 -56.18
CA ARG A 576 -3.10 81.22 -57.17
C ARG A 576 -3.68 79.86 -56.83
#